data_AF-A0A925ZM16-F1
#
_entry.id   AF-A0A925ZM16-F1
#
_cell.length_a   1.000
_cell.length_b   1.000
_cell.length_c   1.000
_cell.angle_alpha   90.00
_cell.angle_beta   90.00
_cell.angle_gamma   90.00
#
_symmetry.space_group_name_H-M   'P 1'
#
loop_
_entity.id
_entity.type
_entity.pdbx_description
1 polymer ?
#
loop_
_entity_poly.entity_id
_entity_poly.type
_entity_poly.pdbx_seq_one_letter_code
_entity_poly.pdbx_strand_id
1 'polypeptide(L)' 'KRDDEGELGEADTNLDEMYDRAVEIVAEAQKVSTSMLQRRLGIGYNRAAKIVEAMEERGVIGPSRGTTPREVFVTAA' A
#
# COMPACT_ATOMS: atom_id res chain seq x y z
N LYS A 1 16.18 -9.31 -17.23
CA LYS A 1 15.69 -7.92 -17.11
C LYS A 1 14.80 -7.87 -15.89
N ARG A 2 15.35 -7.42 -14.77
CA ARG A 2 14.57 -6.95 -13.62
C ARG A 2 14.80 -5.46 -13.68
N ASP A 3 13.91 -4.80 -14.41
CA ASP A 3 13.96 -3.38 -14.65
C ASP A 3 13.43 -2.73 -13.36
N ASP A 4 14.33 -2.43 -12.43
CA ASP A 4 14.04 -1.67 -11.20
C ASP A 4 14.51 -0.24 -11.45
N GLU A 5 13.87 0.42 -12.41
CA GLU A 5 13.97 1.86 -12.62
C GLU A 5 12.92 2.52 -11.73
N GLY A 6 13.26 2.68 -10.45
CA GLY A 6 12.45 3.44 -9.51
C GLY A 6 12.47 4.93 -9.86
N GLU A 7 11.59 5.34 -10.78
CA GLU A 7 11.31 6.74 -11.07
C GLU A 7 10.71 7.41 -9.83
N LEU A 8 11.47 8.35 -9.26
CA LEU A 8 11.02 9.28 -8.24
C LEU A 8 10.16 10.36 -8.92
N GLY A 9 8.92 10.02 -9.27
CA GLY A 9 7.98 10.93 -9.94
C GLY A 9 6.92 11.51 -9.01
N GLU A 10 6.97 12.83 -8.85
CA GLU A 10 5.91 13.79 -8.53
C GLU A 10 4.78 13.36 -7.57
N ALA A 11 4.87 13.89 -6.35
CA ALA A 11 3.78 13.91 -5.39
C ALA A 11 2.55 14.63 -5.97
N ASP A 12 1.39 14.02 -5.72
CA ASP A 12 0.06 14.63 -5.64
C ASP A 12 -0.95 14.42 -6.79
N THR A 13 -0.62 13.67 -7.86
CA THR A 13 -1.67 13.22 -8.82
C THR A 13 -1.56 11.82 -9.40
N ASN A 14 -0.40 11.15 -9.31
CA ASN A 14 -0.27 9.76 -9.74
C ASN A 14 -0.15 8.86 -8.51
N LEU A 15 -1.19 8.07 -8.25
CA LEU A 15 -1.07 6.93 -7.36
C LEU A 15 0.01 6.00 -7.89
N ASP A 16 0.69 5.32 -6.97
CA ASP A 16 1.64 4.27 -7.33
C ASP A 16 0.96 3.23 -8.25
N GLU A 17 1.63 2.80 -9.32
CA GLU A 17 1.11 1.77 -10.24
C GLU A 17 0.74 0.44 -9.53
N MET A 18 1.32 0.16 -8.36
CA MET A 18 1.01 -1.01 -7.54
C MET A 18 -0.16 -0.77 -6.57
N TYR A 19 -0.73 0.43 -6.53
CA TYR A 19 -1.78 0.80 -5.58
C TYR A 19 -3.01 -0.10 -5.69
N ASP A 20 -3.56 -0.27 -6.89
CA ASP A 20 -4.77 -1.09 -7.09
C ASP A 20 -4.51 -2.54 -6.65
N ARG A 21 -3.35 -3.08 -7.03
CA ARG A 21 -2.93 -4.42 -6.62
C ARG A 21 -2.75 -4.52 -5.10
N ALA A 22 -2.25 -3.47 -4.47
CA ALA A 22 -2.13 -3.40 -3.02
C ALA A 22 -3.50 -3.40 -2.35
N VAL A 23 -4.48 -2.66 -2.88
CA VAL A 23 -5.86 -2.63 -2.37
C VAL A 23 -6.47 -4.03 -2.43
N GLU A 24 -6.31 -4.76 -3.53
CA GLU A 24 -6.78 -6.15 -3.65
C GLU A 24 -6.18 -7.05 -2.54
N ILE A 25 -4.85 -7.00 -2.38
CA ILE A 25 -4.16 -7.79 -1.35
C ILE A 25 -4.66 -7.44 0.05
N VAL A 26 -4.89 -6.17 0.32
CA VAL A 26 -5.36 -5.67 1.61
C VAL A 26 -6.80 -6.08 1.87
N ALA A 27 -7.66 -6.00 0.85
CA ALA A 27 -9.05 -6.44 0.89
C ALA A 27 -9.16 -7.96 1.14
N GLU A 28 -8.28 -8.77 0.54
CA GLU A 28 -8.20 -10.21 0.81
C GLU A 28 -7.64 -10.51 2.21
N ALA A 29 -6.61 -9.78 2.64
CA ALA A 29 -5.92 -10.05 3.89
C ALA A 29 -6.67 -9.54 5.13
N GLN A 30 -7.57 -8.55 4.96
CA GLN A 30 -8.30 -7.84 6.03
C GLN A 30 -7.38 -7.22 7.10
N LYS A 31 -6.11 -7.02 6.76
CA LYS A 31 -5.10 -6.34 7.58
C LYS A 31 -4.01 -5.82 6.66
N VAL A 32 -3.37 -4.72 7.04
CA VAL A 32 -2.24 -4.19 6.28
C VAL A 32 -1.10 -3.75 7.19
N SER A 33 0.12 -3.96 6.69
CA SER A 33 1.35 -3.33 7.17
C SER A 33 2.26 -3.00 5.99
N THR A 34 3.15 -2.03 6.16
CA THR A 34 4.16 -1.69 5.13
C THR A 34 5.00 -2.91 4.73
N SER A 35 5.49 -3.66 5.72
CA SER A 35 6.27 -4.89 5.50
C SER A 35 5.49 -6.03 4.83
N MET A 36 4.17 -6.08 4.98
CA MET A 36 3.32 -7.01 4.23
C MET A 36 3.33 -6.64 2.75
N LEU A 37 3.06 -5.38 2.42
CA LEU A 37 3.02 -4.93 1.02
C LEU A 37 4.38 -5.06 0.33
N GLN A 38 5.49 -4.76 1.03
CA GLN A 38 6.83 -5.00 0.51
C GLN A 38 7.02 -6.44 0.01
N ARG A 39 6.65 -7.43 0.83
CA ARG A 39 6.82 -8.84 0.48
C ARG A 39 5.84 -9.33 -0.58
N ARG A 40 4.61 -8.82 -0.56
CA ARG A 40 3.55 -9.24 -1.49
C ARG A 40 3.70 -8.62 -2.89
N LEU A 41 4.21 -7.39 -2.98
CA LEU A 41 4.38 -6.65 -4.22
C LEU A 41 5.83 -6.65 -4.72
N GLY A 42 6.78 -7.07 -3.90
CA GLY A 42 8.20 -7.06 -4.26
C GLY A 42 8.81 -5.65 -4.31
N ILE A 43 8.19 -4.66 -3.64
CA ILE A 43 8.60 -3.26 -3.67
C ILE A 43 9.43 -2.85 -2.44
N GLY A 44 10.19 -1.76 -2.58
CA GLY A 44 10.96 -1.15 -1.48
C GLY A 44 10.09 -0.56 -0.38
N TYR A 45 10.69 -0.34 0.81
CA TYR A 45 9.98 0.17 1.99
C TYR A 45 9.27 1.50 1.75
N ASN A 46 9.97 2.48 1.18
CA ASN A 46 9.41 3.82 0.95
C ASN A 46 8.20 3.79 0.03
N ARG A 47 8.24 2.91 -0.98
CA ARG A 47 7.16 2.73 -1.94
C ARG A 47 5.93 2.10 -1.27
N ALA A 48 6.15 1.05 -0.49
CA ALA A 48 5.09 0.45 0.32
C ALA A 48 4.51 1.43 1.35
N ALA A 49 5.34 2.27 1.98
CA ALA A 49 4.90 3.28 2.94
C ALA A 49 3.97 4.31 2.27
N LYS A 50 4.36 4.87 1.12
CA LYS A 50 3.53 5.79 0.33
C LYS A 50 2.18 5.18 -0.06
N ILE A 51 2.17 3.91 -0.47
CA ILE A 51 0.92 3.20 -0.78
C ILE A 51 0.02 3.10 0.45
N VAL A 52 0.58 2.77 1.62
CA VAL A 52 -0.18 2.71 2.88
C VAL A 52 -0.73 4.08 3.28
N GLU A 53 0.06 5.15 3.14
CA GLU A 53 -0.36 6.52 3.40
C GLU A 53 -1.51 6.92 2.46
N ALA A 54 -1.39 6.66 1.16
CA ALA A 54 -2.44 6.92 0.18
C ALA A 54 -3.73 6.15 0.48
N MET A 55 -3.64 4.90 0.96
CA MET A 55 -4.80 4.12 1.38
C MET A 55 -5.49 4.71 2.62
N GLU A 56 -4.72 5.24 3.57
CA GLU A 56 -5.25 5.90 4.77
C GLU A 56 -5.97 7.20 4.40
N GLU A 57 -5.33 8.05 3.58
CA GLU A 57 -5.91 9.30 3.08
C GLU A 57 -7.23 9.09 2.33
N ARG A 58 -7.34 7.97 1.61
CA ARG A 58 -8.54 7.60 0.84
C ARG A 58 -9.59 6.85 1.66
N GLY A 59 -9.33 6.58 2.94
CA GLY A 59 -10.24 5.85 3.81
C GLY A 59 -10.40 4.37 3.44
N VAL A 60 -9.43 3.78 2.73
CA VAL A 60 -9.38 2.33 2.47
C VAL A 60 -8.99 1.57 3.74
N ILE A 61 -8.14 2.18 4.55
CA ILE A 61 -7.62 1.61 5.80
C ILE A 61 -7.73 2.61 6.95
N GLY A 62 -7.75 2.11 8.18
CA GLY A 62 -7.76 2.90 9.38
C GLY A 62 -6.41 3.54 9.73
N PRO A 63 -6.42 4.50 10.67
CA PRO A 63 -5.22 5.17 11.12
C PRO A 63 -4.23 4.21 11.78
N SER A 64 -2.95 4.56 11.73
CA SER A 64 -1.91 3.76 12.39
C SER A 64 -2.13 3.75 13.90
N ARG A 65 -2.24 2.55 14.50
CA ARG A 65 -2.34 2.35 15.95
C ARG A 65 -1.05 1.76 16.52
N GLY A 66 0.10 2.27 16.08
CA GLY A 66 1.42 1.83 16.58
C GLY A 66 1.82 0.46 16.05
N THR A 67 1.91 -0.54 16.94
CA THR A 67 2.36 -1.90 16.58
C THR A 67 1.24 -2.79 16.02
N THR A 68 -0.01 -2.37 16.16
CA THR A 68 -1.16 -3.14 15.68
C THR A 68 -1.34 -2.96 14.17
N PRO A 69 -1.61 -4.04 13.40
CA PRO A 69 -1.99 -3.93 12.00
C PRO A 69 -3.15 -2.97 11.82
N ARG A 70 -3.11 -2.17 10.75
CA ARG A 70 -4.20 -1.23 10.44
C ARG A 70 -5.45 -2.01 10.04
N GLU A 71 -6.59 -1.52 10.51
CA GLU A 71 -7.91 -2.01 10.14
C GLU A 71 -8.20 -1.70 8.67
N VAL A 72 -8.94 -2.58 8.00
CA VAL A 72 -9.26 -2.46 6.58
C VAL A 72 -10.76 -2.21 6.44
N PHE A 73 -11.14 -1.19 5.70
CA PHE A 73 -12.55 -0.81 5.50
C PHE A 73 -13.11 -1.28 4.15
N VAL A 74 -12.26 -1.79 3.28
CA VAL A 74 -12.65 -2.37 2.00
C VAL A 74 -12.78 -3.90 2.08
N THR A 75 -13.78 -4.42 1.37
CA THR A 75 -13.98 -5.86 1.19
C THR A 75 -13.77 -6.21 -0.26
N ALA A 76 -13.12 -7.35 -0.54
CA ALA A 76 -13.10 -7.89 -1.90
C ALA A 76 -14.55 -8.24 -2.28
N ALA A 77 -15.06 -7.62 -3.33
CA ALA A 77 -16.40 -7.85 -3.84
C ALA A 77 -16.51 -9.17 -4.59
#